data_AF-A0A2S9KFG3-F1
#
_entry.id   AF-A0A2S9KFG3-F1
#
_cell.length_a   1.000
_cell.length_b   1.000
_cell.length_c   1.000
_cell.angle_alpha   90.00
_cell.angle_beta   90.00
_cell.angle_gamma   90.00
#
_symmetry.space_group_name_H-M   'P 1'
#
loop_
_entity.id
_entity.type
_entity.pdbx_description
1 polymer ?
#
loop_
_entity_poly.entity_id
_entity_poly.type
_entity_poly.pdbx_seq_one_letter_code
_entity_poly.pdbx_strand_id
1 'polypeptide(L)'
;MENLDAENKASQDDDGDPVARATLAASQAKTLDELRRSLTVTLTLKHKLSVQEAAEVIGRSPSWVYAARQAYLSGKQVANRNTHGGRRNQILTRREENAFMNEVCREFRTMNFTLFKGADFTREDLQIHLLVRKALEKKTGRNIPKSTVFALMERVGRRKFNGYHPRAWELYACGNFFF
;
A
#
# COMPACT_ATOMS: atom_id res chain seq x y z
N MET A 1 -36.72 19.75 -41.65
CA MET A 1 -35.25 19.67 -41.68
C MET A 1 -34.71 20.94 -41.00
N GLU A 2 -35.00 21.26 -39.75
CA GLU A 2 -35.04 20.48 -38.50
C GLU A 2 -33.65 19.99 -38.06
N ASN A 3 -32.95 20.91 -37.39
CA ASN A 3 -32.34 20.71 -36.07
C ASN A 3 -31.45 19.47 -35.89
N LEU A 4 -30.28 19.42 -36.54
CA LEU A 4 -29.25 18.40 -36.25
C LEU A 4 -27.90 18.99 -35.79
N ASP A 5 -27.72 20.31 -35.89
CA ASP A 5 -26.43 20.95 -35.54
C ASP A 5 -26.38 21.52 -34.10
N ALA A 6 -27.51 21.52 -33.39
CA ALA A 6 -27.58 21.99 -32.00
C ALA A 6 -27.25 20.89 -30.97
N GLU A 7 -27.47 19.61 -31.30
CA GLU A 7 -27.24 18.50 -30.36
C GLU A 7 -25.76 18.07 -30.28
N ASN A 8 -24.97 18.29 -31.33
CA ASN A 8 -23.55 17.90 -31.34
C ASN A 8 -22.61 18.89 -30.63
N LYS A 9 -23.13 20.01 -30.11
CA LYS A 9 -22.35 21.00 -29.36
C LYS A 9 -22.45 20.83 -27.83
N ALA A 10 -23.37 20.01 -27.33
CA ALA A 10 -23.55 19.77 -25.91
C ALA A 10 -22.65 18.65 -25.34
N SER A 11 -21.92 17.93 -26.21
CA SER A 11 -21.12 16.76 -25.81
C SER A 11 -19.65 17.07 -25.49
N GLN A 12 -19.24 18.34 -25.55
CA GLN A 12 -17.85 18.78 -25.31
C GLN A 12 -17.66 19.63 -24.03
N ASP A 13 -18.67 19.70 -23.15
CA ASP A 13 -18.61 20.43 -21.87
C ASP A 13 -18.61 19.51 -20.62
N ASP A 14 -18.36 18.20 -20.77
CA ASP A 14 -18.42 17.23 -19.66
C ASP A 14 -17.21 17.30 -18.69
N ASP A 15 -16.33 18.28 -18.88
CA ASP A 15 -15.26 18.68 -17.94
C ASP A 15 -15.72 19.79 -16.96
N GLY A 16 -16.93 20.36 -17.16
CA GLY A 16 -17.32 21.67 -16.63
C GLY A 16 -18.11 21.73 -15.31
N ASP A 17 -18.96 20.74 -14.98
CA ASP A 17 -19.85 20.84 -13.80
C ASP A 17 -19.45 19.89 -12.64
N PRO A 18 -18.93 20.41 -11.51
CA PRO A 18 -18.64 19.59 -10.33
C PRO A 18 -19.88 18.89 -9.75
N VAL A 19 -21.09 19.40 -10.00
CA VAL A 19 -22.34 18.81 -9.50
C VAL A 19 -22.72 17.55 -10.28
N ALA A 20 -22.62 17.57 -11.61
CA ALA A 20 -22.88 16.40 -12.45
C ALA A 20 -21.95 15.24 -12.08
N ARG A 21 -20.65 15.52 -11.92
CA ARG A 21 -19.64 14.52 -11.50
C ARG A 21 -19.92 13.95 -10.12
N ALA A 22 -20.27 14.80 -9.16
CA ALA A 22 -20.63 14.34 -7.82
C ALA A 22 -21.91 13.49 -7.80
N THR A 23 -22.88 13.82 -8.64
CA THR A 23 -24.14 13.06 -8.75
C THR A 23 -23.89 11.68 -9.35
N LEU A 24 -23.05 11.58 -10.39
CA LEU A 24 -22.65 10.30 -10.98
C LEU A 24 -21.83 9.45 -10.01
N ALA A 25 -20.89 10.07 -9.29
CA ALA A 25 -20.10 9.35 -8.29
C ALA A 25 -20.93 8.87 -7.10
N ALA A 26 -22.00 9.59 -6.73
CA ALA A 26 -22.95 9.13 -5.72
C ALA A 26 -23.72 7.87 -6.17
N SER A 27 -24.11 7.78 -7.45
CA SER A 27 -24.82 6.60 -7.96
C SER A 27 -23.91 5.38 -8.15
N GLN A 28 -22.61 5.61 -8.37
CA GLN A 28 -21.60 4.54 -8.54
C GLN A 28 -20.86 4.18 -7.25
N ALA A 29 -21.15 4.85 -6.14
CA ALA A 29 -20.44 4.67 -4.88
C ALA A 29 -20.55 3.22 -4.37
N LYS A 30 -19.42 2.60 -4.07
CA LYS A 30 -19.36 1.23 -3.52
C LYS A 30 -19.17 1.23 -2.02
N THR A 31 -18.59 2.30 -1.48
CA THR A 31 -18.42 2.47 -0.05
C THR A 31 -19.24 3.64 0.47
N LEU A 32 -19.67 3.52 1.72
CA LEU A 32 -20.44 4.57 2.38
C LEU A 32 -19.63 5.87 2.58
N ASP A 33 -18.29 5.79 2.64
CA ASP A 33 -17.45 7.00 2.68
C ASP A 33 -17.35 7.68 1.30
N GLU A 34 -17.31 6.92 0.20
CA GLU A 34 -17.42 7.45 -1.17
C GLU A 34 -18.76 8.15 -1.41
N LEU A 35 -19.86 7.53 -0.95
CA LEU A 35 -21.19 8.13 -1.05
C LEU A 35 -21.25 9.45 -0.29
N ARG A 36 -20.81 9.48 0.97
CA ARG A 36 -20.79 10.70 1.80
C ARG A 36 -19.97 11.81 1.17
N ARG A 37 -18.80 11.51 0.60
CA ARG A 37 -17.94 12.49 -0.08
C ARG A 37 -18.59 13.08 -1.33
N SER A 38 -19.36 12.27 -2.07
CA SER A 38 -20.06 12.72 -3.26
C SER A 38 -21.30 13.55 -2.88
N LEU A 39 -21.95 13.22 -1.77
CA LEU A 39 -23.06 13.99 -1.22
C LEU A 39 -22.64 15.36 -0.69
N THR A 40 -21.41 15.58 -0.21
CA THR A 40 -20.99 16.93 0.24
C THR A 40 -21.11 17.97 -0.87
N VAL A 41 -20.71 17.61 -2.08
CA VAL A 41 -20.76 18.51 -3.25
C VAL A 41 -22.19 18.70 -3.71
N THR A 42 -22.96 17.61 -3.78
CA THR A 42 -24.37 17.65 -4.21
C THR A 42 -25.21 18.50 -3.23
N LEU A 43 -25.10 18.27 -1.93
CA LEU A 43 -25.85 18.99 -0.91
C LEU A 43 -25.47 20.49 -0.86
N THR A 44 -24.18 20.81 -0.95
CA THR A 44 -23.74 22.21 -0.84
C THR A 44 -23.92 23.02 -2.13
N LEU A 45 -23.69 22.43 -3.31
CA LEU A 45 -23.77 23.16 -4.57
C LEU A 45 -25.15 23.07 -5.24
N LYS A 46 -25.79 21.89 -5.24
CA LYS A 46 -27.10 21.71 -5.87
C LYS A 46 -28.23 22.19 -4.96
N HIS A 47 -28.17 21.83 -3.69
CA HIS A 47 -29.22 22.15 -2.71
C HIS A 47 -28.93 23.42 -1.90
N LYS A 48 -27.80 24.10 -2.15
CA LYS A 48 -27.38 25.35 -1.50
C LYS A 48 -27.36 25.28 0.03
N LEU A 49 -27.18 24.09 0.60
CA LEU A 49 -27.05 23.90 2.04
C LEU A 49 -25.73 24.50 2.53
N SER A 50 -25.75 25.07 3.73
CA SER A 50 -24.53 25.46 4.41
C SER A 50 -23.65 24.25 4.71
N VAL A 51 -22.36 24.48 4.95
CA VAL A 51 -21.42 23.41 5.30
C VAL A 51 -21.83 22.73 6.62
N GLN A 52 -22.43 23.50 7.53
CA GLN A 52 -22.92 23.05 8.84
C GLN A 52 -24.14 22.13 8.67
N GLU A 53 -25.15 22.56 7.90
CA GLU A 53 -26.33 21.73 7.64
C GLU A 53 -25.95 20.46 6.85
N ALA A 54 -25.07 20.57 5.87
CA ALA A 54 -24.56 19.41 5.13
C ALA A 54 -23.79 18.45 6.06
N ALA A 55 -23.07 18.95 7.06
CA ALA A 55 -22.36 18.15 8.04
C ALA A 55 -23.31 17.36 8.96
N GLU A 56 -24.40 17.98 9.38
CA GLU A 56 -25.47 17.33 10.15
C GLU A 56 -26.15 16.22 9.35
N VAL A 57 -26.54 16.49 8.10
CA VAL A 57 -27.17 15.50 7.21
C VAL A 57 -26.25 14.31 6.92
N ILE A 58 -24.95 14.56 6.74
CA ILE A 58 -23.95 13.52 6.42
C ILE A 58 -23.49 12.78 7.69
N GLY A 59 -23.67 13.36 8.87
CA GLY A 59 -23.17 12.84 10.14
C GLY A 59 -21.64 12.94 10.26
N ARG A 60 -21.04 14.02 9.78
CA ARG A 60 -19.59 14.28 9.82
C ARG A 60 -19.30 15.66 10.37
N SER A 61 -18.03 15.94 10.68
CA SER A 61 -17.64 17.28 11.14
C SER A 61 -17.66 18.29 9.98
N PRO A 62 -17.95 19.58 10.25
CA PRO A 62 -17.90 20.64 9.24
C PRO A 62 -16.54 20.71 8.53
N SER A 63 -15.44 20.52 9.27
CA SER A 63 -14.09 20.50 8.71
C SER A 63 -13.88 19.37 7.70
N TRP A 64 -14.47 18.20 7.95
CA TRP A 64 -14.42 17.07 7.02
C TRP A 64 -15.22 17.38 5.74
N VAL A 65 -16.40 17.97 5.87
CA VAL A 65 -17.24 18.38 4.73
C VAL A 65 -16.51 19.40 3.87
N TYR A 66 -15.89 20.42 4.49
CA TYR A 66 -15.08 21.41 3.78
C TYR A 66 -13.92 20.77 3.03
N ALA A 67 -13.14 19.90 3.69
CA ALA A 67 -12.02 19.21 3.07
C ALA A 67 -12.45 18.28 1.92
N ALA A 68 -13.55 17.53 2.10
CA ALA A 68 -14.10 16.64 1.07
C ALA A 68 -14.61 17.42 -0.14
N ARG A 69 -15.31 18.53 0.07
CA ARG A 69 -15.77 19.43 -1.01
C ARG A 69 -14.59 20.02 -1.78
N GLN A 70 -13.56 20.52 -1.08
CA GLN A 70 -12.37 21.08 -1.71
C GLN A 70 -11.57 20.04 -2.51
N ALA A 71 -11.50 18.80 -2.02
CA ALA A 71 -10.88 17.70 -2.74
C ALA A 71 -11.60 17.42 -4.08
N TYR A 72 -12.93 17.42 -4.07
CA TYR A 72 -13.75 17.26 -5.27
C TYR A 72 -13.58 18.41 -6.27
N LEU A 73 -13.62 19.66 -5.79
CA LEU A 73 -13.47 20.84 -6.65
C LEU A 73 -12.08 20.95 -7.27
N SER A 74 -11.04 20.49 -6.56
CA SER A 74 -9.66 20.49 -7.06
C SER A 74 -9.35 19.33 -8.02
N GLY A 75 -10.34 18.50 -8.37
CA GLY A 75 -10.15 17.34 -9.26
C GLY A 75 -9.21 16.27 -8.71
N LYS A 76 -8.79 16.38 -7.44
CA LYS A 76 -8.03 15.32 -6.78
C LYS A 76 -8.98 14.14 -6.61
N GLN A 77 -8.63 12.98 -7.18
CA GLN A 77 -9.32 11.75 -6.84
C GLN A 77 -9.41 11.67 -5.32
N VAL A 78 -10.63 11.71 -4.80
CA VAL A 78 -10.93 11.61 -3.37
C VAL A 78 -10.78 10.14 -2.95
N ALA A 79 -9.73 9.49 -3.42
CA ALA A 79 -9.32 8.18 -2.99
C ALA A 79 -8.90 8.32 -1.54
N ASN A 80 -9.48 7.49 -0.68
CA ASN A 80 -9.12 7.33 0.71
C ASN A 80 -7.71 6.74 0.82
N ARG A 81 -6.68 7.49 0.40
CA ARG A 81 -5.31 7.19 0.76
C ARG A 81 -5.12 7.71 2.17
N ASN A 82 -5.64 6.93 3.14
CA ASN A 82 -4.98 6.79 4.42
C ASN A 82 -3.54 6.36 4.11
N THR A 83 -2.69 7.35 3.87
CA THR A 83 -1.25 7.20 3.64
C THR A 83 -0.52 7.15 4.99
N HIS A 84 -1.27 7.03 6.10
CA HIS A 84 -0.75 6.67 7.40
C HIS A 84 -0.54 5.16 7.45
N GLY A 85 0.48 4.74 6.71
CA GLY A 85 0.90 3.36 6.53
C GLY A 85 1.86 3.29 5.36
N GLY A 86 3.15 3.11 5.62
CA GLY A 86 4.15 3.16 4.56
C GLY A 86 5.58 2.95 5.03
N ARG A 87 6.46 2.82 4.03
CA ARG A 87 7.90 2.52 4.16
C ARG A 87 8.72 3.76 4.59
N ARG A 88 8.16 4.65 5.41
CA ARG A 88 8.72 5.99 5.71
C ARG A 88 10.08 5.92 6.43
N ASN A 89 10.29 4.89 7.25
CA ASN A 89 11.52 4.64 8.01
C ASN A 89 12.21 3.35 7.58
N GLN A 90 12.13 2.96 6.30
CA GLN A 90 12.77 1.72 5.89
C GLN A 90 14.27 1.84 5.68
N ILE A 91 14.96 0.84 6.21
CA ILE A 91 16.41 0.66 6.12
C ILE A 91 16.85 0.36 4.68
N LEU A 92 16.01 -0.34 3.89
CA LEU A 92 16.31 -0.80 2.54
C LEU A 92 15.12 -0.58 1.60
N THR A 93 15.41 -0.20 0.35
CA THR A 93 14.41 -0.16 -0.72
C THR A 93 13.96 -1.56 -1.13
N ARG A 94 12.84 -1.67 -1.87
CA ARG A 94 12.31 -2.98 -2.34
C ARG A 94 13.34 -3.81 -3.09
N ARG A 95 14.12 -3.16 -3.97
CA ARG A 95 15.14 -3.82 -4.79
C ARG A 95 16.30 -4.29 -3.92
N GLU A 96 16.72 -3.46 -2.97
CA GLU A 96 17.81 -3.79 -2.04
C GLU A 96 17.43 -4.90 -1.06
N GLU A 97 16.20 -4.91 -0.54
CA GLU A 97 15.72 -6.01 0.31
C GLU A 97 15.80 -7.36 -0.43
N ASN A 98 15.39 -7.39 -1.71
CA ASN A 98 15.43 -8.61 -2.51
C ASN A 98 16.88 -9.05 -2.80
N ALA A 99 17.75 -8.11 -3.18
CA ALA A 99 19.16 -8.40 -3.44
C ALA A 99 19.86 -8.91 -2.17
N PHE A 100 19.63 -8.22 -1.05
CA PHE A 100 20.15 -8.59 0.26
C PHE A 100 19.70 -10.00 0.70
N MET A 101 18.40 -10.31 0.60
CA MET A 101 17.93 -11.64 0.97
C MET A 101 18.50 -12.74 0.07
N ASN A 102 18.70 -12.47 -1.24
CA ASN A 102 19.34 -13.43 -2.12
C ASN A 102 20.81 -13.66 -1.76
N GLU A 103 21.54 -12.61 -1.39
CA GLU A 103 22.94 -12.69 -0.94
C GLU A 103 23.04 -13.54 0.34
N VAL A 104 22.21 -13.25 1.33
CA VAL A 104 22.14 -14.02 2.58
C VAL A 104 21.75 -15.48 2.33
N CYS A 105 20.82 -15.76 1.39
CA CYS A 105 20.47 -17.13 1.01
C CYS A 105 21.63 -17.89 0.34
N ARG A 106 22.48 -17.20 -0.44
CA ARG A 106 23.69 -17.81 -1.04
C ARG A 106 24.71 -18.15 0.03
N GLU A 107 24.94 -17.22 0.97
CA GLU A 107 25.83 -17.44 2.11
C GLU A 107 25.35 -18.63 2.97
N PHE A 108 24.05 -18.67 3.27
CA PHE A 108 23.42 -19.78 3.98
C PHE A 108 23.59 -21.12 3.24
N ARG A 109 23.42 -21.15 1.91
CA ARG A 109 23.66 -22.36 1.10
C ARG A 109 25.08 -22.86 1.24
N THR A 110 26.06 -21.97 1.16
CA THR A 110 27.48 -22.33 1.29
C THR A 110 27.77 -22.90 2.68
N MET A 111 27.28 -22.25 3.74
CA MET A 111 27.45 -22.72 5.12
C MET A 111 26.78 -24.07 5.36
N ASN A 112 25.57 -24.26 4.85
CA ASN A 112 24.82 -25.51 4.98
C ASN A 112 25.50 -26.67 4.23
N PHE A 113 26.07 -26.39 3.05
CA PHE A 113 26.87 -27.38 2.30
C PHE A 113 28.16 -27.79 3.03
N THR A 114 28.85 -26.85 3.71
CA THR A 114 30.03 -27.16 4.52
C THR A 114 29.68 -27.93 5.80
N LEU A 115 28.51 -27.69 6.37
CA LEU A 115 27.95 -28.41 7.52
C LEU A 115 27.70 -29.89 7.23
N PHE A 116 27.16 -30.21 6.03
CA PHE A 116 27.01 -31.59 5.56
C PHE A 116 28.35 -32.36 5.48
N LYS A 117 29.49 -31.66 5.50
CA LYS A 117 30.85 -32.24 5.49
C LYS A 117 31.49 -32.36 6.89
N GLY A 118 30.75 -32.12 7.97
CA GLY A 118 31.18 -32.44 9.34
C GLY A 118 31.96 -31.33 10.06
N ALA A 119 31.70 -30.06 9.75
CA ALA A 119 32.29 -28.94 10.49
C ALA A 119 31.50 -28.62 11.78
N ASP A 120 32.20 -28.28 12.86
CA ASP A 120 31.66 -27.88 14.17
C ASP A 120 30.94 -26.52 14.08
N PHE A 121 29.66 -26.53 13.78
CA PHE A 121 28.81 -25.35 13.84
C PHE A 121 27.75 -25.48 14.93
N THR A 122 27.54 -24.40 15.67
CA THR A 122 26.50 -24.27 16.69
C THR A 122 25.10 -24.20 16.08
N ARG A 123 24.08 -24.69 16.80
CA ARG A 123 22.66 -24.68 16.37
C ARG A 123 22.11 -23.29 16.04
N GLU A 124 22.75 -22.25 16.56
CA GLU A 124 22.43 -20.83 16.29
C GLU A 124 22.87 -20.37 14.89
N ASP A 125 23.90 -20.99 14.32
CA ASP A 125 24.40 -20.67 12.97
C ASP A 125 23.55 -21.31 11.86
N LEU A 126 22.64 -22.23 12.22
CA LEU A 126 21.74 -22.94 11.32
C LEU A 126 20.43 -22.19 11.02
N GLN A 127 20.14 -21.08 11.70
CA GLN A 127 18.88 -20.36 11.52
C GLN A 127 19.04 -19.14 10.63
N ILE A 128 18.35 -19.14 9.49
CA ILE A 128 18.48 -18.07 8.48
C ILE A 128 18.16 -16.68 9.03
N HIS A 129 17.23 -16.57 9.99
CA HIS A 129 16.87 -15.27 10.57
C HIS A 129 17.99 -14.67 11.45
N LEU A 130 18.85 -15.49 12.05
CA LEU A 130 20.01 -15.01 12.80
C LEU A 130 21.12 -14.53 11.86
N LEU A 131 21.32 -15.23 10.73
CA LEU A 131 22.23 -14.80 9.66
C LEU A 131 21.77 -13.47 9.05
N VAL A 132 20.48 -13.34 8.75
CA VAL A 132 19.86 -12.09 8.28
C VAL A 132 20.09 -10.96 9.27
N ARG A 133 19.93 -11.22 10.58
CA ARG A 133 20.18 -10.21 11.62
C ARG A 133 21.64 -9.76 11.60
N LYS A 134 22.60 -10.70 11.68
CA LYS A 134 24.04 -10.40 11.67
C LYS A 134 24.43 -9.57 10.42
N ALA A 135 23.91 -9.96 9.26
CA ALA A 135 24.19 -9.27 8.00
C ALA A 135 23.57 -7.86 7.93
N LEU A 136 22.35 -7.67 8.47
CA LEU A 136 21.74 -6.35 8.56
C LEU A 136 22.47 -5.43 9.56
N GLU A 137 22.89 -5.95 10.71
CA GLU A 137 23.64 -5.19 11.71
C GLU A 137 24.99 -4.75 11.13
N LYS A 138 25.69 -5.63 10.41
CA LYS A 138 26.93 -5.30 9.67
C LYS A 138 26.72 -4.21 8.62
N LYS A 139 25.60 -4.26 7.89
CA LYS A 139 25.29 -3.30 6.82
C LYS A 139 24.86 -1.92 7.34
N THR A 140 24.21 -1.87 8.49
CA THR A 140 23.62 -0.64 9.04
C THR A 140 24.43 -0.03 10.18
N GLY A 141 25.35 -0.78 10.78
CA GLY A 141 26.12 -0.36 11.95
C GLY A 141 25.28 -0.18 13.22
N ARG A 142 24.05 -0.70 13.25
CA ARG A 142 23.11 -0.57 14.38
C ARG A 142 22.63 -1.95 14.82
N ASN A 143 22.36 -2.08 16.12
CA ASN A 143 21.69 -3.27 16.66
C ASN A 143 20.23 -3.31 16.15
N ILE A 144 19.81 -4.45 15.61
CA ILE A 144 18.50 -4.60 14.97
C ILE A 144 17.63 -5.56 15.78
N PRO A 145 16.41 -5.15 16.18
CA PRO A 145 15.47 -6.05 16.85
C PRO A 145 15.08 -7.25 15.98
N LYS A 146 14.84 -8.40 16.61
CA LYS A 146 14.34 -9.60 15.93
C LYS A 146 13.06 -9.31 15.14
N SER A 147 12.14 -8.51 15.67
CA SER A 147 10.89 -8.13 14.99
C SER A 147 11.12 -7.47 13.63
N THR A 148 12.14 -6.62 13.50
CA THR A 148 12.52 -5.98 12.24
C THR A 148 13.00 -6.99 11.21
N VAL A 149 13.73 -8.02 11.67
CA VAL A 149 14.20 -9.13 10.83
C VAL A 149 13.02 -9.96 10.32
N PHE A 150 12.12 -10.39 11.21
CA PHE A 150 10.91 -11.14 10.85
C PHE A 150 10.04 -10.31 9.87
N ALA A 151 9.86 -9.02 10.12
CA ALA A 151 9.12 -8.13 9.23
C ALA A 151 9.78 -7.97 7.84
N LEU A 152 11.12 -7.91 7.77
CA LEU A 152 11.83 -7.90 6.49
C LEU A 152 11.58 -9.22 5.73
N MET A 153 11.79 -10.35 6.40
CA MET A 153 11.64 -11.67 5.80
C MET A 153 10.20 -11.95 5.39
N GLU A 154 9.22 -11.46 6.13
CA GLU A 154 7.80 -11.54 5.81
C GLU A 154 7.48 -10.71 4.56
N ARG A 155 7.92 -9.44 4.53
CA ARG A 155 7.71 -8.57 3.37
C ARG A 155 8.28 -9.16 2.09
N VAL A 156 9.48 -9.73 2.16
CA VAL A 156 10.12 -10.34 0.98
C VAL A 156 9.50 -11.72 0.70
N GLY A 157 9.17 -12.49 1.73
CA GLY A 157 8.62 -13.84 1.61
C GLY A 157 7.24 -13.84 0.98
N ARG A 158 6.35 -12.94 1.39
CA ARG A 158 5.04 -12.73 0.74
C ARG A 158 5.18 -12.40 -0.75
N ARG A 159 6.25 -11.73 -1.17
CA ARG A 159 6.51 -11.41 -2.58
C ARG A 159 7.09 -12.60 -3.37
N LYS A 160 7.77 -13.54 -2.73
CA LYS A 160 8.46 -14.66 -3.39
C LYS A 160 7.69 -15.99 -3.32
N PHE A 161 7.00 -16.26 -2.21
CA PHE A 161 6.41 -17.57 -1.90
C PHE A 161 4.91 -17.50 -1.57
N ASN A 162 4.25 -16.34 -1.78
CA ASN A 162 2.84 -16.11 -1.43
C ASN A 162 2.47 -16.47 0.03
N GLY A 163 3.43 -16.37 0.94
CA GLY A 163 3.30 -16.76 2.35
C GLY A 163 4.59 -16.50 3.14
N TYR A 164 4.55 -16.65 4.47
CA TYR A 164 5.72 -16.44 5.32
C TYR A 164 5.90 -17.54 6.37
N HIS A 165 6.95 -18.33 6.21
CA HIS A 165 7.52 -19.16 7.27
C HIS A 165 9.06 -19.13 7.18
N PRO A 166 9.80 -19.02 8.30
CA PRO A 166 11.28 -19.05 8.28
C PRO A 166 11.86 -20.28 7.55
N ARG A 167 11.21 -21.44 7.70
CA ARG A 167 11.59 -22.67 6.99
C ARG A 167 11.48 -22.56 5.47
N ALA A 168 10.56 -21.74 4.95
CA ALA A 168 10.44 -21.53 3.51
C ALA A 168 11.70 -20.85 2.94
N TRP A 169 12.29 -19.95 3.71
CA TRP A 169 13.55 -19.30 3.35
C TRP A 169 14.74 -20.25 3.35
N GLU A 170 14.80 -21.19 4.29
CA GLU A 170 15.83 -22.23 4.33
C GLU A 170 15.71 -23.17 3.12
N LEU A 171 14.50 -23.64 2.81
CA LEU A 171 14.24 -24.47 1.64
C LEU A 171 14.57 -23.73 0.33
N TYR A 172 14.23 -22.45 0.22
CA TYR A 172 14.60 -21.61 -0.91
C TYR A 172 16.12 -21.45 -1.03
N ALA A 173 16.79 -21.19 0.08
CA ALA A 173 18.24 -21.11 0.11
C ALA A 173 18.89 -22.45 -0.31
N CYS A 174 18.35 -23.59 0.12
CA CYS A 174 18.85 -24.93 -0.27
C CYS A 174 18.48 -25.35 -1.69
N GLY A 175 17.66 -24.59 -2.42
CA GLY A 175 17.24 -24.95 -3.79
C GLY A 175 16.13 -26.00 -3.84
N ASN A 176 15.49 -26.32 -2.70
CA ASN A 176 14.39 -27.28 -2.61
C ASN A 176 13.00 -26.61 -2.75
N PHE A 177 12.93 -25.39 -3.28
CA PHE A 177 11.67 -24.73 -3.60
C PHE A 177 11.32 -24.98 -5.07
N PHE A 178 10.46 -25.98 -5.29
CA PHE A 178 9.74 -26.12 -6.55
C PHE A 178 8.43 -25.33 -6.45
N PHE A 179 8.08 -24.61 -7.52
CA PHE A 179 6.88 -23.78 -7.65
C PHE A 179 5.59 -24.58 -7.55
#